data_AF-A0A7K4IJU6-F1
#
_entry.id   AF-A0A7K4IJU6-F1
#
_cell.length_a   1.000
_cell.length_b   1.000
_cell.length_c   1.000
_cell.angle_alpha   90.00
_cell.angle_beta   90.00
_cell.angle_gamma   90.00
#
_symmetry.space_group_name_H-M   'P 1'
#
loop_
_entity.id
_entity.type
_entity.pdbx_description
1 polymer ?
#
loop_
_entity_poly.entity_id
_entity_poly.type
_entity_poly.pdbx_seq_one_letter_code
_entity_poly.pdbx_strand_id
1 'polypeptide(L)' 'FFLINIKKTGLKAKELKNKLLNLGILIRDCNSFKGLDEYYIRVAIRTRKENEYLIEALKKVMKS' A
#
# COMPACT_ATOMS: atom_id res chain seq x y z
N PHE A 1 0.87 -11.10 7.09
CA PHE A 1 0.83 -9.83 6.33
C PHE A 1 1.70 -9.99 5.10
N PHE A 2 1.49 -9.20 4.05
CA PHE A 2 2.42 -9.11 2.92
C PHE A 2 3.27 -7.86 3.05
N LEU A 3 4.58 -8.01 2.87
CA LEU A 3 5.51 -6.89 2.68
C LEU A 3 5.72 -6.70 1.18
N ILE A 4 5.47 -5.50 0.69
CA ILE A 4 5.45 -5.23 -0.76
C ILE A 4 6.39 -4.06 -1.05
N ASN A 5 7.31 -4.29 -1.98
CA ASN A 5 8.11 -3.22 -2.58
C ASN A 5 7.31 -2.56 -3.71
N ILE A 6 7.05 -1.26 -3.59
CA ILE A 6 6.27 -0.47 -4.56
C ILE A 6 7.14 0.47 -5.40
N LYS A 7 8.47 0.31 -5.41
CA LYS A 7 9.40 1.22 -6.10
C LYS A 7 9.08 1.39 -7.59
N LYS A 8 8.61 0.31 -8.24
CA LYS A 8 8.21 0.32 -9.66
C LYS A 8 6.95 1.16 -9.95
N THR A 9 6.21 1.57 -8.92
CA THR A 9 5.01 2.39 -9.08
C THR A 9 5.33 3.90 -9.12
N GLY A 10 6.57 4.28 -8.82
CA GLY A 10 6.98 5.69 -8.70
C GLY A 10 6.46 6.40 -7.44
N LEU A 11 5.55 5.79 -6.68
CA LEU A 11 4.99 6.34 -5.45
C LEU A 11 5.80 5.92 -4.22
N LYS A 12 6.00 6.86 -3.30
CA LYS A 12 6.51 6.56 -1.96
C LYS A 12 5.39 5.94 -1.11
N ALA A 13 5.77 5.13 -0.12
CA ALA A 13 4.85 4.44 0.78
C ALA A 13 3.88 5.40 1.48
N LYS A 14 4.36 6.59 1.88
CA LYS A 14 3.55 7.64 2.52
C LYS A 14 2.49 8.21 1.56
N GLU A 15 2.82 8.39 0.29
CA GLU A 15 1.90 8.90 -0.72
C GLU A 15 0.81 7.87 -1.02
N LEU A 16 1.21 6.61 -1.24
CA LEU A 16 0.26 5.53 -1.48
C LEU A 16 -0.68 5.33 -0.28
N LYS A 17 -0.14 5.39 0.95
CA LYS A 17 -0.93 5.33 2.19
C LYS A 17 -1.99 6.43 2.25
N ASN A 18 -1.63 7.67 1.95
CA ASN A 18 -2.59 8.78 1.94
C ASN A 18 -3.67 8.60 0.87
N LYS A 19 -3.29 8.16 -0.35
CA LYS A 19 -4.26 7.88 -1.43
C LYS A 19 -5.24 6.77 -1.05
N LEU A 20 -4.77 5.69 -0.43
CA LEU A 20 -5.62 4.59 0.03
C LEU A 20 -6.48 4.96 1.25
N LEU A 21 -5.97 5.82 2.14
CA LEU A 21 -6.71 6.31 3.29
C LEU A 21 -7.97 7.08 2.85
N ASN A 22 -7.88 7.87 1.77
CA ASN A 22 -9.03 8.56 1.17
C ASN A 22 -10.09 7.59 0.61
N LEU A 23 -9.74 6.33 0.39
CA LEU A 23 -10.65 5.25 -0.02
C LEU A 23 -11.08 4.38 1.19
N GLY A 24 -10.81 4.82 2.42
CA GLY A 24 -11.13 4.07 3.64
C GLY A 24 -10.22 2.87 3.90
N ILE A 25 -9.07 2.77 3.22
CA ILE A 25 -8.12 1.66 3.38
C ILE A 25 -6.88 2.15 4.12
N LEU A 26 -6.66 1.60 5.31
CA LEU A 26 -5.46 1.86 6.09
C LEU A 26 -4.38 0.82 5.78
N ILE A 27 -3.25 1.28 5.23
CA ILE A 27 -2.02 0.50 5.10
C ILE A 27 -0.92 1.09 6.01
N ARG A 28 0.15 0.32 6.24
CA ARG A 28 1.30 0.77 7.03
C ARG A 28 2.51 0.98 6.11
N ASP A 29 3.08 2.17 6.19
CA ASP A 29 4.40 2.50 5.67
C ASP A 29 5.49 1.87 6.55
N CYS A 30 6.55 1.36 5.94
CA CYS A 30 7.64 0.67 6.63
C CYS A 30 8.88 1.55 6.84
N ASN A 31 8.75 2.87 6.73
CA ASN A 31 9.87 3.81 6.82
C ASN A 31 10.58 3.84 8.20
N SER A 32 9.94 3.29 9.24
CA SER A 32 10.53 3.20 10.59
C SER A 32 11.45 1.98 10.79
N PHE A 33 11.56 1.08 9.81
CA PHE A 33 12.39 -0.12 9.92
C PHE A 33 13.77 0.11 9.31
N LYS A 34 14.81 -0.10 10.11
CA LYS A 34 16.21 0.00 9.65
C LYS A 34 16.47 -1.03 8.54
N GLY A 35 16.87 -0.56 7.36
CA GLY A 35 17.15 -1.39 6.18
C GLY A 35 16.00 -1.48 5.16
N LEU A 36 14.81 -0.93 5.46
CA LEU A 36 13.76 -0.72 4.47
C LEU A 36 13.78 0.73 3.99
N ASP A 37 13.58 0.92 2.69
CA ASP A 37 13.47 2.25 2.10
C ASP A 37 12.01 2.77 2.11
N GLU A 38 11.82 3.99 1.63
CA GLU A 38 10.51 4.66 1.57
C GLU A 38 9.53 4.04 0.57
N TYR A 39 9.90 2.95 -0.11
CA TYR A 39 9.07 2.24 -1.09
C TYR A 39 8.54 0.90 -0.56
N TYR A 40 8.57 0.66 0.75
CA TYR A 40 7.97 -0.52 1.36
C TYR A 40 6.68 -0.21 2.11
N ILE A 41 5.67 -1.02 1.85
CA ILE A 41 4.41 -1.06 2.60
C ILE A 41 4.17 -2.47 3.14
N ARG A 42 3.39 -2.56 4.22
CA ARG A 42 2.81 -3.82 4.67
C ARG A 42 1.29 -3.77 4.64
N VAL A 43 0.68 -4.84 4.16
CA VAL A 43 -0.77 -5.03 4.11
C VAL A 43 -1.16 -6.27 4.90
N ALA A 44 -2.24 -6.18 5.70
CA ALA A 44 -2.75 -7.31 6.45
C ALA A 44 -3.38 -8.35 5.50
N ILE A 45 -3.32 -9.63 5.88
CA ILE A 45 -4.12 -10.66 5.21
C ILE A 45 -5.55 -10.49 5.73
N ARG A 46 -6.50 -10.31 4.82
CA ARG A 46 -7.92 -10.07 5.12
C ARG A 46 -8.80 -11.12 4.46
N THR A 47 -10.13 -11.00 4.61
CA THR A 47 -11.07 -11.83 3.86
C THR A 47 -10.92 -11.62 2.35
N ARG A 48 -11.41 -12.57 1.54
CA ARG A 48 -11.35 -12.48 0.08
C ARG A 48 -11.94 -11.16 -0.45
N LYS A 49 -13.12 -10.77 0.05
CA LYS A 49 -13.81 -9.54 -0.32
C LYS A 49 -13.02 -8.27 0.03
N GLU A 50 -12.41 -8.23 1.22
CA GLU A 50 -11.54 -7.11 1.62
C GLU A 50 -10.26 -7.04 0.76
N ASN A 51 -9.66 -8.19 0.43
CA ASN A 51 -8.47 -8.25 -0.42
C ASN A 51 -8.81 -7.81 -1.87
N GLU A 52 -9.97 -8.18 -2.40
CA GLU A 52 -10.45 -7.73 -3.71
C GLU A 52 -10.68 -6.21 -3.72
N TYR A 53 -11.29 -5.67 -2.67
CA TYR A 53 -11.43 -4.22 -2.50
C TYR A 53 -10.08 -3.49 -2.49
N LEU A 54 -9.09 -4.03 -1.76
CA LEU A 54 -7.73 -3.52 -1.75
C LEU A 54 -7.10 -3.51 -3.16
N ILE A 55 -7.23 -4.61 -3.91
CA ILE A 55 -6.69 -4.72 -5.27
C ILE A 55 -7.31 -3.68 -6.20
N GLU A 56 -8.62 -3.49 -6.16
CA GLU A 56 -9.30 -2.49 -7.00
C GLU A 56 -8.91 -1.05 -6.61
N ALA A 57 -8.78 -0.76 -5.31
CA ALA A 57 -8.28 0.52 -4.85
C ALA A 57 -6.84 0.79 -5.30
N LEU A 58 -5.96 -0.21 -5.24
CA LEU A 58 -4.58 -0.12 -5.74
C LEU A 58 -4.54 0.18 -7.24
N LYS A 59 -5.36 -0.52 -8.05
CA LYS A 59 -5.48 -0.23 -9.49
C LYS A 59 -5.95 1.20 -9.74
N LYS A 60 -6.91 1.70 -8.96
CA LYS A 60 -7.44 3.07 -9.10
C LYS A 60 -6.38 4.13 -8.80
N VAL A 61 -5.54 3.95 -7.79
CA VAL A 61 -4.53 4.94 -7.39
C VAL A 61 -3.23 4.87 -8.20
N MET A 62 -2.98 3.75 -8.89
CA MET A 62 -1.78 3.50 -9.70
C MET A 62 -2.00 3.68 -11.21
N LYS A 63 -3.25 3.70 -11.70
CA LYS A 63 -3.55 4.12 -13.08
C LYS A 63 -3.50 5.65 -13.16
N SER A 64 -2.33 6.20 -13.48
CA SER A 64 -2.13 7.61 -13.86
C SER A 64 -0.94 7.68 -14.81
#